data_AF-A0A7J2IV66-F1
#
_entry.id   AF-A0A7J2IV66-F1
#
_cell.length_a   1.000
_cell.length_b   1.000
_cell.length_c   1.000
_cell.angle_alpha   90.00
_cell.angle_beta   90.00
_cell.angle_gamma   90.00
#
_symmetry.space_group_name_H-M   'P 1'
#
loop_
_entity.id
_entity.type
_entity.pdbx_description
1 polymer ?
#
loop_
_entity_poly.entity_id
_entity_poly.type
_entity_poly.pdbx_seq_one_letter_code
_entity_poly.pdbx_strand_id
1 'polypeptide(L)'
;MMGLRAILAIAERDVKSTLKDKMALFWLIAFPIMLLTMSFLIWANPPAPVTLNVGISYEDTTMEGAIFSAKNVTEIMREVEIETEEGQKIKVFNVIEYGNDTEAALSDLRRGKLDAVVVFPDGFSANVSYGFTARVEVYVLGGNAYKEQMARAILTEFFKRLSDGIAEVRIEMMEGYVPPDAPPYVIDWMRGLAWPLNATVSTIVPETIATKAGIRGWFSVAMAGVCLLMCGLSIGATLVVEERERRTLRRLMAAPIGPWDLLVGKTLSALLWLAISTLVCLLYGLA
;
A
#
# COMPACT_ATOMS: atom_id res chain seq x y z
N MET A 1 -56.22 13.98 5.95
CA MET A 1 -55.27 13.72 7.07
C MET A 1 -54.47 12.49 6.69
N MET A 2 -53.14 12.55 6.83
CA MET A 2 -52.28 11.39 6.61
C MET A 2 -52.66 10.26 7.56
N GLY A 3 -52.87 9.07 7.02
CA GLY A 3 -53.19 7.89 7.83
C GLY A 3 -51.92 7.12 8.15
N LEU A 4 -51.44 7.16 9.40
CA LEU A 4 -50.24 6.40 9.82
C LEU A 4 -50.33 4.90 9.45
N ARG A 5 -51.54 4.32 9.56
CA ARG A 5 -51.81 2.94 9.15
C ARG A 5 -51.59 2.70 7.65
N ALA A 6 -51.96 3.67 6.80
CA ALA A 6 -51.76 3.57 5.36
C ALA A 6 -50.26 3.63 5.01
N ILE A 7 -49.52 4.55 5.62
CA ILE A 7 -48.07 4.68 5.46
C ILE A 7 -47.36 3.37 5.81
N LEU A 8 -47.67 2.80 6.98
CA LEU A 8 -47.05 1.55 7.44
C LEU A 8 -47.43 0.36 6.55
N ALA A 9 -48.68 0.26 6.09
CA ALA A 9 -49.11 -0.81 5.19
C ALA A 9 -48.39 -0.76 3.83
N ILE A 10 -48.15 0.45 3.30
CA ILE A 10 -47.38 0.66 2.07
C ILE A 10 -45.92 0.25 2.28
N ALA A 11 -45.32 0.68 3.39
CA ALA A 11 -43.95 0.31 3.71
C ALA A 11 -43.79 -1.21 3.85
N GLU A 12 -44.70 -1.87 4.57
CA GLU A 12 -44.69 -3.33 4.76
C GLU A 12 -44.83 -4.08 3.43
N ARG A 13 -45.73 -3.63 2.55
CA ARG A 13 -45.89 -4.21 1.21
C ARG A 13 -44.60 -4.13 0.42
N ASP A 14 -43.94 -2.97 0.42
CA ASP A 14 -42.71 -2.77 -0.33
C ASP A 14 -41.57 -3.60 0.21
N VAL A 15 -41.42 -3.69 1.54
CA VAL A 15 -40.44 -4.59 2.18
C VAL A 15 -40.67 -6.04 1.73
N LYS A 16 -41.92 -6.53 1.76
CA LYS A 16 -42.26 -7.88 1.30
C LYS A 16 -42.02 -8.09 -0.20
N SER A 17 -42.19 -7.04 -1.01
CA SER A 17 -41.90 -7.08 -2.44
C SER A 17 -40.40 -7.22 -2.69
N THR A 18 -39.59 -6.37 -2.04
CA THR A 18 -38.12 -6.40 -2.15
C THR A 18 -37.55 -7.73 -1.66
N LEU A 19 -38.08 -8.31 -0.58
CA LEU A 19 -37.67 -9.64 -0.09
C LEU A 19 -37.90 -10.78 -1.10
N LYS A 20 -38.80 -10.60 -2.07
CA LYS A 20 -39.06 -11.60 -3.13
C LYS A 20 -38.25 -11.31 -4.40
N ASP A 21 -37.70 -10.12 -4.52
CA ASP A 21 -36.89 -9.70 -5.65
C ASP A 21 -35.41 -10.06 -5.39
N LYS A 22 -34.99 -11.18 -6.00
CA LYS A 22 -33.61 -11.68 -5.90
C LYS A 22 -32.58 -10.65 -6.38
N MET A 23 -32.93 -9.84 -7.38
CA MET A 23 -32.04 -8.82 -7.93
C MET A 23 -31.88 -7.67 -6.94
N ALA A 24 -32.97 -7.23 -6.31
CA ALA A 24 -32.90 -6.18 -5.29
C ALA A 24 -32.09 -6.65 -4.07
N LEU A 25 -32.31 -7.88 -3.60
CA LEU A 25 -31.54 -8.46 -2.48
C LEU A 25 -30.05 -8.60 -2.82
N PHE A 26 -29.72 -8.97 -4.06
CA PHE A 26 -28.33 -9.05 -4.50
C PHE A 26 -27.65 -7.68 -4.37
N TRP A 27 -28.21 -6.63 -4.96
CA TRP A 27 -27.60 -5.30 -4.94
C TRP A 27 -27.55 -4.67 -3.55
N LEU A 28 -28.53 -4.97 -2.71
CA LEU A 28 -28.66 -4.34 -1.40
C LEU A 28 -27.82 -5.03 -0.30
N ILE A 29 -27.59 -6.34 -0.43
CA ILE A 29 -26.92 -7.16 0.59
C ILE A 29 -25.68 -7.85 0.02
N ALA A 30 -25.84 -8.66 -1.03
CA ALA A 30 -24.76 -9.52 -1.51
C ALA A 30 -23.61 -8.73 -2.17
N PHE A 31 -23.94 -7.73 -2.98
CA PHE A 31 -22.96 -6.92 -3.69
C PHE A 31 -22.05 -6.11 -2.75
N PRO A 32 -22.59 -5.42 -1.72
CA PRO A 32 -21.75 -4.77 -0.71
C PRO A 32 -20.80 -5.72 0.01
N ILE A 33 -21.30 -6.89 0.42
CA ILE A 33 -20.47 -7.91 1.08
C ILE A 33 -19.38 -8.38 0.12
N MET A 34 -19.70 -8.64 -1.14
CA MET A 34 -18.72 -9.02 -2.16
C MET A 34 -17.64 -7.96 -2.38
N LEU A 35 -17.98 -6.68 -2.39
CA LEU A 35 -16.97 -5.62 -2.50
C LEU A 35 -16.14 -5.48 -1.23
N LEU A 36 -16.73 -5.67 -0.05
CA LEU A 36 -15.98 -5.71 1.22
C LEU A 36 -15.02 -6.88 1.26
N THR A 37 -15.43 -8.08 0.84
CA THR A 37 -14.55 -9.26 0.79
C THR A 37 -13.35 -8.98 -0.11
N MET A 38 -13.56 -8.44 -1.31
CA MET A 38 -12.47 -8.07 -2.22
C MET A 38 -11.58 -6.99 -1.62
N SER A 39 -12.16 -5.96 -1.00
CA SER A 39 -11.41 -4.87 -0.39
C SER A 39 -10.52 -5.37 0.76
N PHE A 40 -11.05 -6.25 1.61
CA PHE A 40 -10.27 -6.85 2.69
C PHE A 40 -9.15 -7.74 2.16
N LEU A 41 -9.41 -8.54 1.12
CA LEU A 41 -8.40 -9.41 0.51
C LEU A 41 -7.24 -8.62 -0.10
N ILE A 42 -7.54 -7.48 -0.75
CA ILE A 42 -6.53 -6.67 -1.44
C ILE A 42 -5.78 -5.75 -0.47
N TRP A 43 -6.49 -5.14 0.47
CA TRP A 43 -5.95 -4.02 1.26
C TRP A 43 -5.75 -4.33 2.75
N ALA A 44 -6.48 -5.29 3.33
CA ALA A 44 -6.27 -5.68 4.72
C ALA A 44 -5.13 -6.69 4.89
N ASN A 45 -4.67 -7.29 3.79
CA ASN A 45 -3.45 -8.06 3.74
C ASN A 45 -2.33 -7.20 3.14
N PRO A 46 -1.23 -6.95 3.87
CA PRO A 46 -0.09 -6.24 3.30
C PRO A 46 0.44 -7.00 2.08
N PRO A 47 0.83 -6.31 1.00
CA PRO A 47 1.45 -6.97 -0.14
C PRO A 47 2.70 -7.73 0.33
N ALA A 48 2.92 -8.92 -0.25
CA ALA A 48 4.11 -9.70 0.04
C ALA A 48 5.36 -8.83 -0.23
N PRO A 49 6.42 -8.94 0.59
CA PRO A 49 7.62 -8.16 0.38
C PRO A 49 8.22 -8.46 -0.98
N VAL A 50 8.59 -7.40 -1.70
CA VAL A 50 9.07 -7.54 -3.06
C VAL A 50 10.56 -7.81 -3.05
N THR A 51 10.96 -8.88 -3.72
CA THR A 51 12.36 -9.18 -3.99
C THR A 51 12.77 -8.47 -5.29
N LEU A 52 13.87 -7.71 -5.24
CA LEU A 52 14.41 -7.01 -6.42
C LEU A 52 15.42 -7.89 -7.13
N ASN A 53 15.25 -8.08 -8.43
CA ASN A 53 16.26 -8.72 -9.27
C ASN A 53 17.31 -7.68 -9.67
N VAL A 54 18.51 -7.79 -9.11
CA VAL A 54 19.58 -6.82 -9.31
C VAL A 54 20.73 -7.48 -10.05
N GLY A 55 21.04 -6.95 -11.24
CA GLY A 55 22.26 -7.30 -11.95
C GLY A 55 23.46 -6.54 -11.38
N ILE A 56 24.59 -7.21 -11.21
CA ILE A 56 25.83 -6.57 -10.76
C ILE A 56 26.91 -6.72 -11.83
N SER A 57 27.53 -5.60 -12.19
CA SER A 57 28.71 -5.55 -13.04
C SER A 57 29.91 -4.98 -12.29
N TYR A 58 31.06 -5.61 -12.48
CA TYR A 58 32.36 -5.27 -11.91
C TYR A 58 33.29 -4.81 -13.02
N GLU A 59 33.34 -3.50 -13.25
CA GLU A 59 34.36 -2.88 -14.11
C GLU A 59 35.64 -2.56 -13.31
N ASP A 60 35.60 -2.79 -12.01
CA ASP A 60 36.66 -2.44 -11.08
C ASP A 60 37.88 -3.36 -11.16
N THR A 61 38.98 -2.84 -11.71
CA THR A 61 40.25 -3.56 -11.78
C THR A 61 41.00 -3.57 -10.44
N THR A 62 40.59 -2.72 -9.49
CA THR A 62 41.25 -2.53 -8.19
C THR A 62 40.71 -3.45 -7.08
N MET A 63 39.90 -4.44 -7.43
CA MET A 63 39.33 -5.39 -6.47
C MET A 63 40.39 -6.26 -5.79
N GLU A 64 41.44 -6.65 -6.52
CA GLU A 64 42.50 -7.52 -5.97
C GLU A 64 43.42 -6.72 -5.03
N GLY A 65 43.50 -7.14 -3.77
CA GLY A 65 44.31 -6.50 -2.74
C GLY A 65 43.61 -5.38 -1.95
N ALA A 66 42.36 -5.06 -2.29
CA ALA A 66 41.54 -4.13 -1.52
C ALA A 66 41.05 -4.76 -0.19
N ILE A 67 41.05 -3.98 0.88
CA ILE A 67 40.53 -4.39 2.20
C ILE A 67 39.01 -4.53 2.14
N PHE A 68 38.35 -3.63 1.40
CA PHE A 68 36.91 -3.66 1.17
C PHE A 68 36.63 -3.43 -0.32
N SER A 69 36.03 -4.42 -0.98
CA SER A 69 35.85 -4.46 -2.42
C SER A 69 34.39 -4.46 -2.86
N ALA A 70 34.15 -4.26 -4.16
CA ALA A 70 32.82 -4.41 -4.78
C ALA A 70 32.16 -5.77 -4.50
N LYS A 71 32.95 -6.85 -4.34
CA LYS A 71 32.45 -8.18 -3.95
C LYS A 71 31.93 -8.20 -2.52
N ASN A 72 32.55 -7.48 -1.60
CA ASN A 72 32.05 -7.37 -0.22
C ASN A 72 30.70 -6.66 -0.18
N VAL A 73 30.54 -5.58 -0.95
CA VAL A 73 29.24 -4.89 -1.09
C VAL A 73 28.18 -5.82 -1.66
N THR A 74 28.56 -6.63 -2.66
CA THR A 74 27.66 -7.63 -3.26
C THR A 74 27.22 -8.68 -2.23
N GLU A 75 28.16 -9.19 -1.42
CA GLU A 75 27.84 -10.19 -0.40
C GLU A 75 26.93 -9.62 0.68
N ILE A 76 27.19 -8.40 1.14
CA ILE A 76 26.29 -7.66 2.05
C ILE A 76 24.89 -7.57 1.43
N MET A 77 24.80 -7.24 0.14
CA MET A 77 23.51 -7.15 -0.55
C MET A 77 22.76 -8.50 -0.59
N ARG A 78 23.46 -9.64 -0.68
CA ARG A 78 22.87 -10.99 -0.68
C ARG A 78 22.35 -11.43 0.70
N GLU A 79 22.88 -10.84 1.76
CA GLU A 79 22.52 -11.12 3.16
C GLU A 79 21.40 -10.21 3.68
N VAL A 80 21.02 -9.16 2.93
CA VAL A 80 19.92 -8.28 3.36
C VAL A 80 18.59 -9.02 3.37
N GLU A 81 18.07 -9.22 4.57
CA GLU A 81 16.77 -9.84 4.83
C GLU A 81 15.88 -8.91 5.63
N ILE A 82 14.58 -8.99 5.36
CA ILE A 82 13.53 -8.33 6.14
C ILE A 82 12.65 -9.39 6.78
N GLU A 83 12.29 -9.14 8.04
CA GLU A 83 11.34 -9.97 8.77
C GLU A 83 9.94 -9.38 8.59
N THR A 84 9.00 -10.19 8.12
CA THR A 84 7.60 -9.78 8.00
C THR A 84 6.92 -9.78 9.36
N GLU A 85 5.76 -9.12 9.45
CA GLU A 85 4.88 -9.19 10.63
C GLU A 85 4.51 -10.65 11.02
N GLU A 86 4.62 -11.59 10.09
CA GLU A 86 4.36 -13.02 10.28
C GLU A 86 5.63 -13.82 10.64
N GLY A 87 6.75 -13.15 10.90
CA GLY A 87 8.04 -13.76 11.29
C GLY A 87 8.78 -14.45 10.14
N GLN A 88 8.37 -14.22 8.89
CA GLN A 88 9.06 -14.79 7.73
C GLN A 88 10.23 -13.89 7.31
N LYS A 89 11.41 -14.48 7.16
CA LYS A 89 12.58 -13.80 6.62
C LYS A 89 12.58 -13.87 5.10
N ILE A 90 12.59 -12.72 4.45
CA ILE A 90 12.57 -12.60 2.99
C ILE A 90 13.80 -11.81 2.55
N LYS A 91 14.53 -12.36 1.57
CA LYS A 91 15.67 -11.69 0.96
C LYS A 91 15.21 -10.50 0.13
N VAL A 92 15.80 -9.34 0.38
CA VAL A 92 15.45 -8.10 -0.35
C VAL A 92 15.95 -8.15 -1.80
N PHE A 93 17.13 -8.72 -2.00
CA PHE A 93 17.80 -8.74 -3.31
C PHE A 93 18.01 -10.16 -3.81
N ASN A 94 17.61 -10.40 -5.06
CA ASN A 94 18.06 -11.52 -5.86
C ASN A 94 19.17 -11.04 -6.78
N VAL A 95 20.41 -11.40 -6.44
CA VAL A 95 21.62 -10.89 -7.08
C VAL A 95 22.05 -11.78 -8.25
N ILE A 96 22.26 -11.19 -9.41
CA ILE A 96 22.78 -11.85 -10.61
C ILE A 96 24.07 -11.16 -11.02
N GLU A 97 25.19 -11.89 -11.01
CA GLU A 97 26.50 -11.33 -11.39
C GLU A 97 26.76 -11.49 -12.88
N TYR A 98 27.22 -10.40 -13.51
CA TYR A 98 27.58 -10.34 -14.93
C TYR A 98 29.10 -10.24 -15.16
N GLY A 99 29.92 -10.30 -14.10
CA GLY A 99 31.36 -10.10 -14.22
C GLY A 99 31.67 -8.69 -14.72
N ASN A 100 32.55 -8.56 -15.73
CA ASN A 100 32.89 -7.27 -16.36
C ASN A 100 32.08 -7.02 -17.66
N ASP A 101 30.83 -7.48 -17.71
CA ASP A 101 29.96 -7.34 -18.89
C ASP A 101 28.73 -6.47 -18.57
N THR A 102 28.97 -5.16 -18.49
CA THR A 102 27.93 -4.17 -18.22
C THR A 102 26.88 -4.14 -19.34
N GLU A 103 27.27 -4.33 -20.60
CA GLU A 103 26.34 -4.32 -21.73
C GLU A 103 25.37 -5.51 -21.70
N ALA A 104 25.84 -6.70 -21.32
CA ALA A 104 24.94 -7.84 -21.09
C ALA A 104 23.94 -7.55 -19.97
N ALA A 105 24.39 -6.96 -18.86
CA ALA A 105 23.53 -6.59 -17.74
C ALA A 105 22.47 -5.56 -18.16
N LEU A 106 22.87 -4.50 -18.87
CA LEU A 106 21.97 -3.47 -19.38
C LEU A 106 21.01 -4.00 -20.44
N SER A 107 21.44 -4.96 -21.27
CA SER A 107 20.58 -5.64 -22.23
C SER A 107 19.47 -6.42 -21.53
N ASP A 108 19.81 -7.19 -20.49
CA ASP A 108 18.83 -7.93 -19.70
C ASP A 108 17.90 -7.01 -18.89
N LEU A 109 18.40 -5.87 -18.42
CA LEU A 109 17.59 -4.80 -17.82
C LEU A 109 16.55 -4.27 -18.82
N ARG A 110 16.98 -3.87 -20.03
CA ARG A 110 16.08 -3.37 -21.10
C ARG A 110 15.04 -4.39 -21.52
N ARG A 111 15.35 -5.70 -21.40
CA ARG A 111 14.42 -6.80 -21.68
C ARG A 111 13.44 -7.09 -20.54
N GLY A 112 13.56 -6.41 -19.39
CA GLY A 112 12.70 -6.58 -18.23
C GLY A 112 13.00 -7.82 -17.38
N LYS A 113 14.20 -8.43 -17.53
CA LYS A 113 14.61 -9.56 -16.69
C LYS A 113 15.13 -9.12 -15.32
N LEU A 114 15.63 -7.89 -15.23
CA LEU A 114 16.17 -7.28 -14.02
C LEU A 114 15.30 -6.07 -13.66
N ASP A 115 15.19 -5.77 -12.36
CA ASP A 115 14.55 -4.56 -11.86
C ASP A 115 15.56 -3.40 -11.77
N ALA A 116 16.84 -3.71 -11.56
CA ALA A 116 17.94 -2.74 -11.60
C ALA A 116 19.29 -3.40 -11.96
N VAL A 117 20.27 -2.57 -12.34
CA VAL A 117 21.67 -2.93 -12.52
C VAL A 117 22.55 -1.99 -11.70
N VAL A 118 23.46 -2.55 -10.92
CA VAL A 118 24.49 -1.84 -10.16
C VAL A 118 25.83 -2.07 -10.85
N VAL A 119 26.51 -1.00 -11.23
CA VAL A 119 27.84 -1.04 -11.84
C VAL A 119 28.83 -0.45 -10.85
N PHE A 120 29.86 -1.22 -10.55
CA PHE A 120 31.03 -0.78 -9.80
C PHE A 120 32.12 -0.36 -10.80
N PRO A 121 32.30 0.94 -11.06
CA PRO A 121 33.29 1.45 -12.00
C PRO A 121 34.71 1.26 -11.50
N ASP A 122 35.67 1.46 -12.41
CA ASP A 122 37.08 1.36 -12.09
C ASP A 122 37.53 2.27 -10.94
N GLY A 123 38.34 1.72 -10.03
CA GLY A 123 38.83 2.42 -8.84
C GLY A 123 37.86 2.46 -7.66
N PHE A 124 36.69 1.82 -7.75
CA PHE A 124 35.74 1.76 -6.63
C PHE A 124 36.37 1.17 -5.37
N SER A 125 36.92 -0.05 -5.46
CA SER A 125 37.46 -0.79 -4.30
C SER A 125 38.66 -0.08 -3.68
N ALA A 126 39.56 0.48 -4.51
CA ALA A 126 40.65 1.32 -4.03
C ALA A 126 40.12 2.55 -3.27
N ASN A 127 39.19 3.30 -3.85
CA ASN A 127 38.67 4.52 -3.23
C ASN A 127 37.96 4.23 -1.90
N VAL A 128 37.11 3.20 -1.84
CA VAL A 128 36.46 2.81 -0.58
C VAL A 128 37.48 2.35 0.45
N SER A 129 38.48 1.58 0.06
CA SER A 129 39.49 1.07 1.00
C SER A 129 40.40 2.17 1.55
N TYR A 130 40.77 3.17 0.74
CA TYR A 130 41.74 4.22 1.13
C TYR A 130 41.11 5.48 1.71
N GLY A 131 39.79 5.50 1.97
CA GLY A 131 39.14 6.65 2.57
C GLY A 131 38.65 7.72 1.59
N PHE A 132 38.79 7.49 0.27
CA PHE A 132 38.29 8.40 -0.76
C PHE A 132 36.81 8.15 -1.07
N THR A 133 36.21 9.07 -1.83
CA THR A 133 34.85 8.91 -2.35
C THR A 133 34.86 7.92 -3.51
N ALA A 134 34.09 6.85 -3.38
CA ALA A 134 33.89 5.89 -4.46
C ALA A 134 32.57 6.14 -5.18
N ARG A 135 32.55 5.90 -6.49
CA ARG A 135 31.36 6.06 -7.32
C ARG A 135 30.70 4.71 -7.55
N VAL A 136 29.37 4.67 -7.49
CA VAL A 136 28.57 3.52 -7.92
C VAL A 136 27.51 4.04 -8.87
N GLU A 137 27.27 3.31 -9.96
CA GLU A 137 26.22 3.66 -10.93
C GLU A 137 25.05 2.69 -10.78
N VAL A 138 23.84 3.23 -10.67
CA VAL A 138 22.63 2.44 -10.47
C VAL A 138 21.65 2.76 -11.58
N TYR A 139 21.35 1.76 -12.39
CA TYR A 139 20.39 1.82 -13.48
C TYR A 139 19.10 1.10 -13.05
N VAL A 140 17.99 1.81 -12.99
CA VAL A 140 16.69 1.24 -12.60
C VAL A 140 15.82 1.06 -13.84
N LEU A 141 15.11 -0.07 -13.94
CA LEU A 141 14.18 -0.30 -15.03
C LEU A 141 12.99 0.66 -14.95
N GLY A 142 12.82 1.48 -15.99
CA GLY A 142 11.65 2.34 -16.16
C GLY A 142 10.46 1.63 -16.80
N GLY A 143 9.31 2.32 -16.84
CA GLY A 143 8.09 1.88 -17.54
C GLY A 143 6.96 1.41 -16.62
N ASN A 144 7.28 1.01 -15.38
CA ASN A 144 6.30 0.80 -14.31
C ASN A 144 6.63 1.73 -13.14
N ALA A 145 5.83 2.78 -12.94
CA ALA A 145 6.09 3.80 -11.93
C ALA A 145 6.22 3.24 -10.51
N TYR A 146 5.43 2.22 -10.17
CA TYR A 146 5.49 1.58 -8.85
C TYR A 146 6.79 0.82 -8.65
N LYS A 147 7.17 -0.06 -9.60
CA LYS A 147 8.41 -0.83 -9.51
C LYS A 147 9.66 0.06 -9.55
N GLU A 148 9.65 1.08 -10.40
CA GLU A 148 10.77 2.03 -10.51
C GLU A 148 11.01 2.77 -9.19
N GLN A 149 9.93 3.32 -8.59
CA GLN A 149 10.05 4.04 -7.32
C GLN A 149 10.51 3.13 -6.19
N MET A 150 10.00 1.91 -6.13
CA MET A 150 10.38 0.92 -5.13
C MET A 150 11.85 0.50 -5.28
N ALA A 151 12.29 0.14 -6.49
CA ALA A 151 13.68 -0.22 -6.76
C ALA A 151 14.63 0.94 -6.42
N ARG A 152 14.27 2.16 -6.84
CA ARG A 152 15.03 3.38 -6.50
C ARG A 152 15.11 3.60 -4.99
N ALA A 153 13.99 3.49 -4.26
CA ALA A 153 13.96 3.72 -2.82
C ALA A 153 14.83 2.70 -2.07
N ILE A 154 14.67 1.41 -2.38
CA ILE A 154 15.42 0.33 -1.73
C ILE A 154 16.93 0.47 -1.99
N LEU A 155 17.33 0.68 -3.25
CA LEU A 155 18.76 0.82 -3.59
C LEU A 155 19.36 2.10 -3.01
N THR A 156 18.64 3.21 -3.02
CA THR A 156 19.10 4.47 -2.40
C THR A 156 19.30 4.30 -0.90
N GLU A 157 18.34 3.68 -0.20
CA GLU A 157 18.45 3.43 1.24
C GLU A 157 19.58 2.44 1.56
N PHE A 158 19.75 1.39 0.74
CA PHE A 158 20.86 0.45 0.87
C PHE A 158 22.22 1.16 0.80
N PHE A 159 22.47 1.93 -0.27
CA PHE A 159 23.75 2.64 -0.43
C PHE A 159 23.95 3.75 0.59
N LYS A 160 22.87 4.41 1.03
CA LYS A 160 22.93 5.38 2.12
C LYS A 160 23.38 4.71 3.42
N ARG A 161 22.72 3.62 3.84
CA ARG A 161 23.11 2.88 5.06
C ARG A 161 24.51 2.30 4.98
N LEU A 162 24.91 1.82 3.80
CA LEU A 162 26.27 1.34 3.57
C LEU A 162 27.28 2.48 3.74
N SER A 163 27.01 3.65 3.14
CA SER A 163 27.85 4.84 3.30
C SER A 163 27.94 5.27 4.75
N ASP A 164 26.82 5.24 5.47
CA ASP A 164 26.77 5.59 6.89
C ASP A 164 27.61 4.59 7.71
N GLY A 165 27.43 3.29 7.50
CA GLY A 165 28.22 2.26 8.19
C GLY A 165 29.73 2.38 7.92
N ILE A 166 30.12 2.65 6.69
CA ILE A 166 31.53 2.87 6.32
C ILE A 166 32.10 4.11 7.02
N ALA A 167 31.33 5.20 7.08
CA ALA A 167 31.76 6.43 7.75
C ALA A 167 31.93 6.22 9.26
N GLU A 168 31.04 5.47 9.91
CA GLU A 168 31.13 5.20 11.35
C GLU A 168 32.38 4.38 11.67
N VAL A 169 32.63 3.30 10.92
CA VAL A 169 33.83 2.46 11.08
C VAL A 169 35.10 3.27 10.84
N ARG A 170 35.12 4.17 9.85
CA ARG A 170 36.28 5.04 9.58
C ARG A 170 36.54 6.00 10.73
N ILE A 171 35.50 6.59 11.32
CA ILE A 171 35.63 7.48 12.48
C ILE A 171 36.13 6.69 13.67
N GLU A 172 35.53 5.53 13.98
CA GLU A 172 35.94 4.63 15.07
C GLU A 172 37.42 4.24 14.95
N MET A 173 37.87 3.86 13.74
CA MET A 173 39.28 3.59 13.49
C MET A 173 40.17 4.81 13.77
N MET A 174 39.72 6.01 13.39
CA MET A 174 40.46 7.24 13.65
C MET A 174 40.54 7.57 15.15
N GLU A 175 39.53 7.25 15.96
CA GLU A 175 39.57 7.42 17.42
C GLU A 175 40.80 6.72 18.03
N GLY A 176 41.15 5.54 17.53
CA GLY A 176 42.34 4.81 17.96
C GLY A 176 43.69 5.47 17.64
N TYR A 177 43.71 6.42 16.69
CA TYR A 177 44.89 7.20 16.31
C TYR A 177 44.86 8.64 16.84
N VAL A 178 43.77 9.06 17.50
CA VAL A 178 43.70 10.37 18.13
C VAL A 178 44.58 10.38 19.39
N PRO A 179 45.50 11.36 19.54
CA PRO A 179 46.33 11.47 20.74
C PRO A 179 45.46 11.57 22.01
N PRO A 180 45.85 10.93 23.14
CA PRO A 180 45.06 10.93 24.37
C PRO A 180 44.79 12.34 24.96
N ASP A 181 45.61 13.30 24.56
CA ASP A 181 45.61 14.72 24.90
C ASP A 181 44.71 15.57 23.97
N ALA A 182 44.14 14.98 22.93
CA ALA A 182 43.21 15.65 22.05
C ALA A 182 41.89 15.97 22.77
N PRO A 183 41.28 17.13 22.49
CA PRO A 183 39.97 17.46 23.05
C PRO A 183 38.89 16.44 22.66
N PRO A 184 37.98 16.07 23.58
CA PRO A 184 36.92 15.09 23.29
C PRO A 184 36.02 15.45 22.09
N TYR A 185 35.92 16.73 21.73
CA TYR A 185 35.09 17.19 20.62
C TYR A 185 35.63 16.83 19.23
N VAL A 186 36.88 16.36 19.10
CA VAL A 186 37.49 16.06 17.79
C VAL A 186 36.71 14.97 17.06
N ILE A 187 36.24 13.96 17.79
CA ILE A 187 35.44 12.86 17.27
C ILE A 187 34.06 13.37 16.86
N ASP A 188 33.41 14.15 17.73
CA ASP A 188 32.11 14.77 17.43
C ASP A 188 32.18 15.71 16.23
N TRP A 189 33.30 16.42 16.06
CA TRP A 189 33.57 17.25 14.90
C TRP A 189 33.70 16.40 13.62
N MET A 190 34.42 15.29 13.67
CA MET A 190 34.50 14.33 12.55
C MET A 190 33.12 13.76 12.20
N ARG A 191 32.32 13.39 13.21
CA ARG A 191 30.92 12.98 13.00
C ARG A 191 30.09 14.08 12.37
N GLY A 192 30.26 15.34 12.76
CA GLY A 192 29.60 16.49 12.15
C GLY A 192 30.02 16.76 10.70
N LEU A 193 31.24 16.39 10.30
CA LEU A 193 31.68 16.45 8.90
C LEU A 193 31.03 15.36 8.04
N ALA A 194 30.92 14.14 8.58
CA ALA A 194 30.29 13.01 7.89
C ALA A 194 28.76 13.16 7.83
N TRP A 195 28.14 13.51 8.96
CA TRP A 195 26.70 13.72 9.11
C TRP A 195 26.43 15.09 9.71
N PRO A 196 26.31 16.12 8.86
CA PRO A 196 25.94 17.45 9.34
C PRO A 196 24.54 17.49 9.96
N LEU A 197 23.69 16.50 9.66
CA LEU A 197 22.33 16.39 10.17
C LEU A 197 22.05 14.95 10.63
N ASN A 198 21.64 14.79 11.89
CA ASN A 198 21.12 13.53 12.42
C ASN A 198 19.59 13.62 12.54
N ALA A 199 18.90 13.28 11.46
CA ALA A 199 17.45 13.33 11.40
C ALA A 199 16.85 11.94 11.68
N THR A 200 16.03 11.85 12.74
CA THR A 200 15.25 10.66 13.02
C THR A 200 13.89 10.77 12.32
N VAL A 201 13.62 9.83 11.40
CA VAL A 201 12.34 9.75 10.71
C VAL A 201 11.52 8.66 11.36
N SER A 202 10.52 9.04 12.16
CA SER A 202 9.52 8.11 12.67
C SER A 202 8.30 8.12 11.76
N THR A 203 7.87 6.93 11.34
CA THR A 203 6.61 6.78 10.61
C THR A 203 5.49 6.61 11.63
N ILE A 204 4.58 7.57 11.70
CA ILE A 204 3.42 7.52 12.60
C ILE A 204 2.21 7.09 11.79
N VAL A 205 1.78 5.84 11.98
CA VAL A 205 0.56 5.32 11.34
C VAL A 205 -0.64 5.68 12.22
N PRO A 206 -1.72 6.26 11.67
CA PRO A 206 -2.93 6.52 12.44
C PRO A 206 -3.51 5.24 13.03
N GLU A 207 -3.92 5.27 14.30
CA GLU A 207 -4.46 4.11 15.02
C GLU A 207 -5.61 3.42 14.26
N THR A 208 -6.40 4.19 13.51
CA THR A 208 -7.54 3.73 12.71
C THR A 208 -7.17 2.84 11.53
N ILE A 209 -5.92 2.85 11.05
CA ILE A 209 -5.45 2.01 9.95
C ILE A 209 -4.18 1.23 10.30
N ALA A 210 -3.66 1.42 11.52
CA ALA A 210 -2.47 0.73 12.01
C ALA A 210 -2.67 -0.79 12.18
N THR A 211 -3.92 -1.24 12.28
CA THR A 211 -4.23 -2.67 12.45
C THR A 211 -5.11 -3.17 11.31
N LYS A 212 -5.00 -4.47 11.01
CA LYS A 212 -5.94 -5.15 10.08
C LYS A 212 -7.40 -4.90 10.47
N ALA A 213 -7.71 -4.84 11.77
CA ALA A 213 -9.03 -4.50 12.28
C ALA A 213 -9.44 -3.06 11.95
N GLY A 214 -8.52 -2.09 12.11
CA GLY A 214 -8.74 -0.70 11.73
C GLY A 214 -9.04 -0.53 10.23
N ILE A 215 -8.24 -1.18 9.38
CA ILE A 215 -8.44 -1.18 7.92
C ILE A 215 -9.81 -1.78 7.56
N ARG A 216 -10.19 -2.93 8.15
CA ARG A 216 -11.52 -3.52 7.97
C ARG A 216 -12.64 -2.56 8.39
N GLY A 217 -12.49 -1.89 9.54
CA GLY A 217 -13.43 -0.89 10.01
C GLY A 217 -13.59 0.28 9.05
N TRP A 218 -12.48 0.85 8.57
CA TRP A 218 -12.47 1.94 7.61
C TRP A 218 -13.22 1.59 6.32
N PHE A 219 -12.89 0.46 5.70
CA PHE A 219 -13.54 0.01 4.47
C PHE A 219 -15.03 -0.31 4.67
N SER A 220 -15.42 -0.79 5.85
CA SER A 220 -16.82 -1.08 6.17
C SER A 220 -17.68 0.17 6.28
N VAL A 221 -17.16 1.21 6.93
CA VAL A 221 -17.82 2.52 7.01
C VAL A 221 -17.87 3.17 5.63
N ALA A 222 -16.77 3.11 4.87
CA ALA A 222 -16.72 3.63 3.50
C ALA A 222 -17.76 2.93 2.61
N MET A 223 -17.85 1.60 2.69
CA MET A 223 -18.83 0.84 1.91
C MET A 223 -20.26 1.14 2.32
N ALA A 224 -20.55 1.29 3.62
CA ALA A 224 -21.86 1.72 4.08
C ALA A 224 -22.27 3.06 3.44
N GLY A 225 -21.33 4.01 3.32
CA GLY A 225 -21.55 5.27 2.61
C GLY A 225 -21.83 5.08 1.11
N VAL A 226 -21.07 4.23 0.43
CA VAL A 226 -21.29 3.90 -0.99
C VAL A 226 -22.65 3.24 -1.20
N CYS A 227 -23.06 2.32 -0.32
CA CYS A 227 -24.37 1.68 -0.35
C CYS A 227 -25.50 2.71 -0.19
N LEU A 228 -25.39 3.61 0.79
CA LEU A 228 -26.36 4.69 0.98
C LEU A 228 -26.48 5.55 -0.27
N LEU A 229 -25.37 5.92 -0.88
CA LEU A 229 -25.36 6.75 -2.08
C LEU A 229 -25.97 6.02 -3.29
N MET A 230 -25.48 4.82 -3.61
CA MET A 230 -25.92 4.09 -4.82
C MET A 230 -27.35 3.56 -4.69
N CYS A 231 -27.67 2.89 -3.58
CA CYS A 231 -29.02 2.36 -3.36
C CYS A 231 -30.02 3.49 -3.10
N GLY A 232 -29.64 4.51 -2.34
CA GLY A 232 -30.51 5.65 -2.03
C GLY A 232 -30.87 6.44 -3.28
N LEU A 233 -29.90 6.71 -4.16
CA LEU A 233 -30.15 7.39 -5.44
C LEU A 233 -31.05 6.53 -6.34
N SER A 234 -30.77 5.23 -6.43
CA SER A 234 -31.53 4.31 -7.30
C SER A 234 -32.98 4.17 -6.84
N ILE A 235 -33.23 3.96 -5.55
CA ILE A 235 -34.58 3.85 -4.97
C ILE A 235 -35.31 5.19 -5.05
N GLY A 236 -34.61 6.31 -4.83
CA GLY A 236 -35.17 7.66 -4.96
C GLY A 236 -35.61 7.99 -6.39
N ALA A 237 -34.81 7.61 -7.39
CA ALA A 237 -35.10 7.85 -8.80
C ALA A 237 -36.29 7.03 -9.33
N THR A 238 -36.43 5.78 -8.88
CA THR A 238 -37.47 4.86 -9.36
C THR A 238 -38.74 4.89 -8.53
N LEU A 239 -38.75 5.61 -7.41
CA LEU A 239 -39.80 5.60 -6.39
C LEU A 239 -41.22 5.73 -6.96
N VAL A 240 -41.44 6.71 -7.85
CA VAL A 240 -42.73 6.98 -8.51
C VAL A 240 -42.85 6.23 -9.85
N VAL A 241 -41.74 6.10 -10.59
CA VAL A 241 -41.72 5.49 -11.92
C VAL A 241 -42.08 4.01 -11.85
N GLU A 242 -41.58 3.30 -10.84
CA GLU A 242 -41.79 1.87 -10.67
C GLU A 242 -43.28 1.51 -10.49
N GLU A 243 -44.06 2.32 -9.76
CA GLU A 243 -45.50 2.08 -9.60
C GLU A 243 -46.26 2.30 -10.92
N ARG A 244 -45.78 3.22 -11.75
CA ARG A 244 -46.32 3.47 -13.09
C ARG A 244 -46.03 2.29 -14.02
N GLU A 245 -44.80 1.78 -14.00
CA GLU A 245 -44.37 0.66 -14.82
C GLU A 245 -45.05 -0.66 -14.42
N ARG A 246 -45.17 -0.93 -13.11
CA ARG A 246 -45.85 -2.12 -12.57
C ARG A 246 -47.37 -2.07 -12.70
N ARG A 247 -47.93 -0.98 -13.27
CA ARG A 247 -49.38 -0.74 -13.45
C ARG A 247 -50.19 -0.80 -12.14
N THR A 248 -49.52 -0.65 -10.99
CA THR A 248 -50.12 -0.66 -9.65
C THR A 248 -50.61 0.73 -9.23
N LEU A 249 -50.07 1.79 -9.81
CA LEU A 249 -50.40 3.17 -9.47
C LEU A 249 -51.90 3.48 -9.52
N ARG A 250 -52.62 3.02 -10.57
CA ARG A 250 -54.06 3.23 -10.71
C ARG A 250 -54.86 2.54 -9.60
N ARG A 251 -54.42 1.36 -9.15
CA ARG A 251 -55.07 0.61 -8.06
C ARG A 251 -54.83 1.28 -6.71
N LEU A 252 -53.63 1.84 -6.50
CA LEU A 252 -53.29 2.58 -5.30
C LEU A 252 -54.07 3.90 -5.20
N MET A 253 -54.18 4.65 -6.30
CA MET A 253 -54.97 5.89 -6.33
C MET A 253 -56.48 5.67 -6.20
N ALA A 254 -56.98 4.46 -6.43
CA ALA A 254 -58.39 4.10 -6.22
C ALA A 254 -58.70 3.67 -4.78
N ALA A 255 -57.68 3.36 -3.97
CA ALA A 255 -57.83 3.09 -2.55
C ALA A 255 -57.95 4.42 -1.77
N PRO A 256 -58.53 4.42 -0.55
CA PRO A 256 -58.63 5.62 0.29
C PRO A 256 -57.27 5.99 0.93
N ILE A 257 -56.23 6.15 0.10
CA ILE A 257 -54.87 6.54 0.49
C ILE A 257 -54.49 7.85 -0.20
N GLY A 258 -53.89 8.77 0.55
CA GLY A 258 -53.42 10.03 0.00
C GLY A 258 -52.13 9.87 -0.84
N PRO A 259 -51.85 10.76 -1.81
CA PRO A 259 -50.59 10.77 -2.54
C PRO A 259 -49.35 10.88 -1.64
N TRP A 260 -49.47 11.65 -0.55
CA TRP A 260 -48.42 11.80 0.45
C TRP A 260 -48.25 10.55 1.32
N ASP A 261 -49.31 9.77 1.57
CA ASP A 261 -49.20 8.51 2.30
C ASP A 261 -48.36 7.50 1.49
N LEU A 262 -48.53 7.50 0.17
CA LEU A 262 -47.73 6.69 -0.75
C LEU A 262 -46.25 7.09 -0.76
N LEU A 263 -45.98 8.38 -0.92
CA LEU A 263 -44.61 8.89 -0.98
C LEU A 263 -43.88 8.61 0.34
N VAL A 264 -44.49 8.94 1.47
CA VAL A 264 -43.88 8.72 2.80
C VAL A 264 -43.72 7.23 3.10
N GLY A 265 -44.71 6.40 2.80
CA GLY A 265 -44.63 4.95 3.01
C GLY A 265 -43.50 4.30 2.23
N LYS A 266 -43.31 4.72 0.98
CA LYS A 266 -42.25 4.18 0.13
C LYS A 266 -40.87 4.73 0.49
N THR A 267 -40.75 6.00 0.89
CA THR A 267 -39.50 6.53 1.46
C THR A 267 -39.13 5.83 2.78
N LEU A 268 -40.11 5.47 3.60
CA LEU A 268 -39.86 4.74 4.85
C LEU A 268 -39.32 3.33 4.57
N SER A 269 -39.91 2.62 3.60
CA SER A 269 -39.39 1.33 3.13
C SER A 269 -37.95 1.46 2.61
N ALA A 270 -37.67 2.50 1.82
CA ALA A 270 -36.32 2.77 1.32
C ALA A 270 -35.32 2.99 2.46
N LEU A 271 -35.66 3.82 3.45
CA LEU A 271 -34.81 4.08 4.61
C LEU A 271 -34.56 2.82 5.45
N LEU A 272 -35.58 1.98 5.64
CA LEU A 272 -35.43 0.69 6.33
C LEU A 272 -34.43 -0.21 5.59
N TRP A 273 -34.54 -0.29 4.27
CA TRP A 273 -33.63 -1.08 3.47
C TRP A 273 -32.20 -0.55 3.47
N LEU A 274 -32.03 0.77 3.40
CA LEU A 274 -30.75 1.42 3.56
C LEU A 274 -30.14 1.12 4.94
N ALA A 275 -30.94 1.17 6.01
CA ALA A 275 -30.48 0.83 7.37
C ALA A 275 -30.07 -0.64 7.49
N ILE A 276 -30.80 -1.56 6.85
CA ILE A 276 -30.43 -2.99 6.81
C ILE A 276 -29.10 -3.16 6.06
N SER A 277 -28.93 -2.54 4.89
CA SER A 277 -27.71 -2.64 4.09
C SER A 277 -26.49 -2.10 4.83
N THR A 278 -26.61 -0.93 5.47
CA THR A 278 -25.51 -0.36 6.26
C THR A 278 -25.16 -1.23 7.47
N LEU A 279 -26.17 -1.75 8.17
CA LEU A 279 -25.97 -2.64 9.31
C LEU A 279 -25.26 -3.94 8.89
N VAL A 280 -25.61 -4.51 7.73
CA VAL A 280 -24.90 -5.65 7.16
C VAL A 280 -23.44 -5.33 6.87
N CYS A 281 -23.14 -4.17 6.27
CA CYS A 281 -21.76 -3.75 6.00
C CYS A 281 -20.93 -3.62 7.29
N LEU A 282 -21.52 -3.00 8.32
CA LEU A 282 -20.85 -2.80 9.61
C LEU A 282 -20.62 -4.12 10.35
N LEU A 283 -21.64 -5.00 10.41
CA LEU A 283 -21.50 -6.31 11.04
C LEU A 283 -20.47 -7.18 10.30
N TYR A 284 -20.45 -7.14 8.98
CA TYR A 284 -19.46 -7.85 8.18
C TYR A 284 -18.03 -7.33 8.44
N GLY A 285 -17.88 -6.02 8.63
CA GLY A 285 -16.61 -5.40 8.98
C GLY A 285 -16.04 -5.76 10.35
N LEU A 286 -16.94 -6.03 11.30
CA LEU A 286 -16.59 -6.41 12.67
C LEU A 286 -16.24 -7.90 12.82
N ALA A 287 -16.72 -8.74 11.91
CA ALA A 287 -16.36 -10.16 11.82
C ALA A 287 -14.94 -10.32 11.25
#